data_AF-A0A7S2W6Q6-F1
#
_entry.id   AF-A0A7S2W6Q6-F1
#
_cell.length_a   1.000
_cell.length_b   1.000
_cell.length_c   1.000
_cell.angle_alpha   90.00
_cell.angle_beta   90.00
_cell.angle_gamma   90.00
#
_symmetry.space_group_name_H-M   'P 1'
#
loop_
_entity.id
_entity.type
_entity.pdbx_description
1 polymer ?
#
loop_
_entity_poly.entity_id
_entity_poly.type
_entity_poly.pdbx_seq_one_letter_code
_entity_poly.pdbx_strand_id
1 'polypeptide(L)'
;VHGPVQCPERHRRMAPNSPDEALGAEVIGASAGALDAFLTEQRSRSRGSLSLFVNGVRKVLEAPDTESTLLEYLRSIGLTGTKLGCGEGGCGACTVMVSFME
;
A
#
# COMPACT_ATOMS: atom_id res chain seq x y z
N VAL A 1 18.46 -20.20 19.66
CA VAL A 1 18.13 -20.42 18.23
C VAL A 1 17.35 -19.27 17.58
N HIS A 2 17.40 -18.04 18.11
CA HIS A 2 16.82 -16.87 17.43
C HIS A 2 17.95 -15.95 16.94
N GLY A 3 18.54 -16.30 15.80
CA GLY A 3 19.33 -15.36 15.02
C GLY A 3 18.40 -14.45 14.20
N PRO A 4 18.87 -13.26 13.79
CA PRO A 4 18.13 -12.43 12.84
C PRO A 4 17.85 -13.23 11.56
N VAL A 5 16.61 -13.15 11.05
CA VAL A 5 16.25 -13.70 9.75
C VAL A 5 16.94 -12.83 8.70
N GLN A 6 18.20 -13.13 8.36
CA GLN A 6 18.89 -12.52 7.24
C GLN A 6 18.20 -12.97 5.95
N CYS A 7 17.44 -12.07 5.33
CA CYS A 7 17.09 -12.22 3.93
C CYS A 7 18.37 -12.03 3.09
N PRO A 8 18.57 -12.83 2.02
CA PRO A 8 19.65 -12.59 1.08
C PRO A 8 19.49 -11.19 0.48
N GLU A 9 20.62 -10.54 0.25
CA GLU A 9 20.73 -9.12 -0.08
C GLU A 9 19.83 -8.75 -1.27
N ARG A 10 18.83 -7.91 -0.97
CA ARG A 10 18.28 -6.84 -1.79
C ARG A 10 18.62 -6.99 -3.29
N HIS A 11 17.84 -7.79 -4.03
CA HIS A 11 17.76 -7.60 -5.47
C HIS A 11 17.34 -6.15 -5.68
N ARG A 12 18.27 -5.34 -6.19
CA ARG A 12 18.05 -3.98 -6.68
C ARG A 12 16.70 -4.00 -7.40
N ARG A 13 15.71 -3.24 -6.92
CA ARG A 13 14.55 -2.91 -7.75
C ARG A 13 15.14 -2.40 -9.05
N MET A 14 14.91 -3.10 -10.15
CA MET A 14 15.12 -2.54 -11.48
C MET A 14 14.32 -1.23 -11.48
N ALA A 15 15.01 -0.13 -11.78
CA ALA A 15 14.30 1.06 -12.20
C ALA A 15 13.47 0.66 -13.44
N PRO A 16 12.26 1.21 -13.61
CA PRO A 16 11.50 1.01 -14.84
C PRO A 16 12.37 1.39 -16.05
N ASN A 17 12.45 0.51 -17.05
CA ASN A 17 13.34 0.67 -18.19
C ASN A 17 12.86 1.70 -19.23
N SER A 18 11.69 2.32 -19.02
CA SER A 18 11.23 3.41 -19.86
C SER A 18 10.10 4.18 -19.17
N PRO A 19 9.94 5.48 -19.48
CA PRO A 19 8.77 6.26 -19.08
C PRO A 19 7.51 5.94 -19.90
N ASP A 20 7.52 4.91 -20.77
CA ASP A 20 6.48 4.64 -21.79
C ASP A 20 5.54 3.48 -21.46
N GLU A 21 5.77 2.70 -20.39
CA GLU A 21 4.71 1.85 -19.78
C GLU A 21 3.70 2.67 -18.96
N ALA A 22 3.57 3.95 -19.32
CA ALA A 22 2.72 4.95 -18.70
C ALA A 22 1.52 5.25 -19.61
N LEU A 23 0.32 5.05 -19.06
CA LEU A 23 -0.91 5.72 -19.46
C LEU A 23 -1.19 5.81 -20.97
N GLY A 24 -1.82 4.76 -21.50
CA GLY A 24 -2.72 4.89 -22.65
C GLY A 24 -3.98 5.68 -22.25
N ALA A 25 -3.86 7.00 -22.12
CA ALA A 25 -4.99 7.92 -22.01
C ALA A 25 -4.60 9.26 -22.65
N GLU A 26 -4.99 9.42 -23.91
CA GLU A 26 -4.87 10.66 -24.65
C GLU A 26 -5.77 11.73 -23.99
N VAL A 27 -5.19 12.62 -23.20
CA VAL A 27 -5.90 13.78 -22.63
C VAL A 27 -5.58 15.02 -23.46
N ILE A 28 -6.58 15.44 -24.23
CA ILE A 28 -6.55 16.61 -25.10
C ILE A 28 -6.44 17.86 -24.22
N GLY A 29 -5.28 18.52 -24.23
CA GLY A 29 -5.08 19.93 -23.88
C GLY A 29 -5.53 20.40 -22.50
N ALA A 30 -4.75 20.13 -21.45
CA ALA A 30 -4.80 20.88 -20.20
C ALA A 30 -3.41 21.46 -19.88
N SER A 31 -3.35 22.73 -19.44
CA SER A 31 -2.10 23.36 -19.01
C SER A 31 -1.53 22.63 -17.79
N ALA A 32 -0.21 22.62 -17.62
CA ALA A 32 0.47 21.89 -16.55
C ALA A 32 -0.10 22.18 -15.14
N GLY A 33 -0.58 23.40 -14.88
CA GLY A 33 -1.23 23.77 -13.62
C GLY A 33 -2.67 23.25 -13.44
N ALA A 34 -3.39 22.94 -14.52
CA ALA A 34 -4.76 22.41 -14.45
C ALA A 34 -4.76 20.89 -14.19
N LEU A 35 -3.73 20.17 -14.64
CA LEU A 35 -3.55 18.73 -14.37
C LEU A 35 -3.28 18.46 -12.88
N ASP A 36 -2.42 19.23 -12.22
CA ASP A 36 -2.16 19.09 -10.77
C ASP A 36 -3.43 19.31 -9.92
N ALA A 37 -4.23 20.31 -10.29
CA ALA A 37 -5.50 20.60 -9.62
C ALA A 37 -6.53 19.47 -9.83
N PHE A 38 -6.66 18.96 -11.06
CA PHE A 38 -7.60 17.89 -11.38
C PHE A 38 -7.20 16.54 -10.75
N LEU A 39 -5.91 16.21 -10.74
CA LEU A 39 -5.41 14.98 -10.10
C LEU A 39 -5.57 15.05 -8.56
N THR A 40 -5.38 16.23 -7.97
CA THR A 40 -5.68 16.46 -6.54
C THR A 40 -7.18 16.30 -6.25
N GLU A 41 -8.05 16.83 -7.12
CA GLU A 41 -9.51 16.70 -7.02
C GLU A 41 -9.99 15.24 -7.15
N GLN A 42 -9.40 14.45 -8.05
CA GLN A 42 -9.75 13.03 -8.20
C GLN A 42 -9.21 12.18 -7.04
N ARG A 43 -8.03 12.50 -6.50
CA ARG A 43 -7.47 11.84 -5.32
C ARG A 43 -8.23 12.19 -4.03
N SER A 44 -8.94 13.30 -4.00
CA SER A 44 -9.85 13.63 -2.88
C SER A 44 -11.17 12.87 -2.98
N ARG A 45 -11.70 12.68 -4.20
CA ARG A 45 -12.98 11.98 -4.45
C ARG A 45 -12.93 10.47 -4.17
N SER A 46 -11.74 9.89 -4.14
CA SER A 46 -11.50 8.47 -3.83
C SER A 46 -11.20 8.20 -2.35
N ARG A 47 -11.22 9.21 -1.48
CA ARG A 47 -11.03 9.05 -0.03
C ARG A 47 -12.32 8.60 0.66
N GLY A 48 -12.82 7.44 0.27
CA GLY A 48 -13.90 6.77 0.99
C GLY A 48 -13.44 6.31 2.37
N SER A 49 -14.36 6.17 3.32
CA SER A 49 -14.08 5.52 4.60
C SER A 49 -13.91 4.00 4.38
N LEU A 50 -12.83 3.41 4.89
CA LEU A 50 -12.62 1.96 4.88
C LEU A 50 -12.91 1.38 6.26
N SER A 51 -13.75 0.36 6.36
CA SER A 51 -13.98 -0.35 7.62
C SER A 51 -13.57 -1.81 7.53
N LEU A 52 -12.80 -2.29 8.50
CA LEU A 52 -12.38 -3.68 8.64
C LEU A 52 -12.41 -4.14 10.10
N PHE A 53 -12.31 -5.44 10.32
CA PHE A 53 -12.16 -6.02 11.65
C PHE A 53 -10.74 -6.55 11.83
N VAL A 54 -10.08 -6.12 12.90
CA VAL A 54 -8.75 -6.59 13.28
C VAL A 54 -8.84 -7.27 14.63
N ASN A 55 -8.56 -8.57 14.68
CA ASN A 55 -8.67 -9.40 15.88
C ASN A 55 -10.04 -9.24 16.59
N GLY A 56 -11.13 -9.17 15.80
CA GLY A 56 -12.49 -8.98 16.29
C GLY A 56 -12.89 -7.54 16.61
N VAL A 57 -11.97 -6.58 16.57
CA VAL A 57 -12.24 -5.16 16.84
C VAL A 57 -12.48 -4.42 15.54
N ARG A 58 -13.65 -3.75 15.42
CA ARG A 58 -13.95 -2.90 14.26
C ARG A 58 -13.01 -1.70 14.22
N LYS A 59 -12.40 -1.47 13.06
CA LYS A 59 -11.54 -0.33 12.75
C LYS A 59 -12.12 0.42 11.56
N VAL A 60 -12.21 1.74 11.68
CA VAL A 60 -12.65 2.64 10.61
C VAL A 60 -11.48 3.55 10.29
N LEU A 61 -11.07 3.56 9.03
CA LEU A 61 -10.04 4.44 8.50
C LEU A 61 -10.76 5.50 7.67
N GLU A 62 -10.71 6.73 8.16
CA GLU A 62 -11.17 7.91 7.42
C GLU A 62 -10.09 8.29 6.40
N ALA A 63 -10.46 8.38 5.13
CA ALA A 63 -9.54 8.77 4.06
C ALA A 63 -8.18 8.02 4.07
N PRO A 64 -8.18 6.67 4.03
CA PRO A 64 -6.95 5.89 4.06
C PRO A 64 -6.08 6.21 2.83
N ASP A 65 -4.76 6.21 3.03
CA ASP A 65 -3.82 6.34 1.92
C ASP A 65 -3.77 5.03 1.12
N THR A 66 -3.99 5.12 -0.19
CA THR A 66 -4.10 3.95 -1.08
C THR A 66 -2.77 3.19 -1.23
N GLU A 67 -1.65 3.87 -0.99
CA GLU A 67 -0.32 3.26 -1.03
C GLU A 67 0.05 2.57 0.29
N SER A 68 -0.72 2.79 1.35
CA SER A 68 -0.44 2.20 2.67
C SER A 68 -0.77 0.71 2.69
N THR A 69 0.18 -0.09 3.17
CA THR A 69 0.02 -1.54 3.26
C THR A 69 -0.68 -1.95 4.57
N LEU A 70 -1.35 -3.10 4.57
CA LEU A 70 -1.95 -3.65 5.79
C LEU A 70 -0.92 -3.90 6.89
N LEU A 71 0.31 -4.28 6.53
CA LEU A 71 1.41 -4.48 7.48
C LEU A 71 1.77 -3.17 8.20
N GLU A 72 1.90 -2.07 7.46
CA GLU A 72 2.18 -0.75 8.04
C GLU A 72 1.05 -0.30 8.96
N TYR A 73 -0.21 -0.51 8.56
CA TYR A 73 -1.37 -0.20 9.39
C TYR A 73 -1.39 -1.01 10.69
N LEU A 74 -1.21 -2.34 10.63
CA LEU A 74 -1.22 -3.18 11.84
C LEU A 74 -0.11 -2.77 12.82
N ARG A 75 1.07 -2.40 12.31
CA ARG A 75 2.19 -1.94 13.13
C ARG A 75 1.95 -0.55 13.72
N SER A 76 1.29 0.36 13.01
CA SER A 76 1.00 1.71 13.51
C SER A 76 0.01 1.69 14.68
N ILE A 77 -0.90 0.71 14.71
CA ILE A 77 -1.82 0.49 15.84
C ILE A 77 -1.23 -0.39 16.96
N GLY A 78 0.08 -0.69 16.91
CA GLY A 78 0.80 -1.42 17.96
C GLY A 78 0.77 -2.95 17.86
N LEU A 79 0.14 -3.52 16.82
CA LEU A 79 0.16 -4.97 16.58
C LEU A 79 1.45 -5.38 15.89
N THR A 80 2.52 -5.52 16.66
CA THR A 80 3.88 -5.77 16.16
C THR A 80 4.22 -7.25 15.92
N GLY A 81 3.25 -8.16 16.08
CA GLY A 81 3.44 -9.60 15.86
C GLY A 81 3.86 -9.93 14.43
N THR A 82 3.22 -9.29 13.44
CA THR A 82 3.57 -9.38 12.02
C THR A 82 4.82 -8.54 11.72
N LYS A 83 5.73 -9.11 10.91
CA LYS A 83 7.06 -8.54 10.71
C LYS A 83 7.28 -8.12 9.26
N LEU A 84 7.97 -7.00 9.06
CA LEU A 84 8.53 -6.65 7.76
C LEU A 84 9.83 -7.43 7.59
N GLY A 85 9.85 -8.37 6.65
CA GLY A 85 11.04 -9.14 6.26
C GLY A 85 11.64 -8.63 4.94
N CYS A 86 11.11 -9.11 3.81
CA CYS A 86 11.60 -8.76 2.48
C CYS A 86 10.84 -7.62 1.77
N GLY A 87 9.56 -7.40 2.09
CA GLY A 87 8.72 -6.39 1.41
C GLY A 87 8.25 -6.76 0.00
N GLU A 88 8.56 -7.97 -0.46
CA GLU A 88 8.22 -8.47 -1.82
C GLU A 88 7.48 -9.83 -1.79
N GLY A 89 7.15 -10.33 -0.59
CA GLY A 89 6.39 -11.58 -0.42
C GLY A 89 7.21 -12.87 -0.34
N GLY A 90 8.53 -12.85 -0.55
CA GLY A 90 9.36 -14.06 -0.56
C GLY A 90 9.58 -14.76 0.79
N CYS A 91 9.45 -14.05 1.91
CA CYS A 91 9.81 -14.60 3.25
C CYS A 91 8.63 -15.01 4.13
N GLY A 92 7.39 -14.64 3.80
CA GLY A 92 6.19 -14.94 4.61
C GLY A 92 6.14 -14.31 6.02
N ALA A 93 7.08 -13.45 6.42
CA ALA A 93 7.14 -12.87 7.76
C ALA A 93 5.95 -11.95 8.12
N CYS A 94 5.24 -11.45 7.11
CA CYS A 94 4.06 -10.59 7.24
C CYS A 94 2.72 -11.31 6.95
N THR A 95 2.70 -12.64 6.96
CA THR A 95 1.48 -13.43 6.66
C THR A 95 0.38 -13.18 7.71
N VAL A 96 -0.86 -13.00 7.24
CA VAL A 96 -2.06 -12.82 8.07
C VAL A 96 -3.24 -13.62 7.49
N MET A 97 -4.23 -13.93 8.32
CA MET A 97 -5.49 -14.54 7.87
C MET A 97 -6.50 -13.44 7.52
N VAL A 98 -7.17 -13.60 6.37
CA VAL A 98 -8.27 -12.74 5.95
C VAL A 98 -9.55 -13.58 5.92
N SER A 99 -10.63 -13.01 6.43
CA SER A 99 -11.95 -13.64 6.43
C SER A 99 -12.98 -12.62 5.97
N PHE A 100 -13.95 -13.09 5.20
CA PHE A 100 -15.08 -12.31 4.74
C PHE A 100 -16.30 -12.71 5.55
N MET A 101 -17.08 -11.72 5.96
CA MET A 101 -18.36 -11.93 6.61
C MET A 101 -19.41 -11.64 5.54
N GLU A 102 -20.10 -12.68 5.08
CA GLU A 102 -21.28 -12.55 4.20
C GLU A 102 -22.53 -12.17 5.01
#